data_AF-A0A2J0YT24-F1
#
_entry.id   AF-A0A2J0YT24-F1
#
_cell.length_a   1.000
_cell.length_b   1.000
_cell.length_c   1.000
_cell.angle_alpha   90.00
_cell.angle_beta   90.00
_cell.angle_gamma   90.00
#
_symmetry.space_group_name_H-M   'P 1'
#
loop_
_entity.id
_entity.type
_entity.pdbx_description
1 polymer ?
#
loop_
_entity_poly.entity_id
_entity_poly.type
_entity_poly.pdbx_seq_one_letter_code
_entity_poly.pdbx_strand_id
1 'polypeptide(L)'
;HFYKRMFQAHPELKNIFNMAHQERGEQQQALARAVYAYAANIENPESLSAVLKDIAHKHASLGVRPEQYPIVGEHLLASIKEVLGDAATDEIISAWAQAYGNLADILAGMESELYERSEERPGGWTGWRRFIVREKHPESDVITSFVLEPADGGQVADFEPGQYTSVAVHVPKLGYQQIRQYSLSDSPNGRSYRISVKREDGGLGTPGYVSSLLHDEVNVGDELKLAAPYGNFYINVTATTPIVLISGGVGLTPMVSMLKKALQTPPRKVVFVHGARNSAVHAMRDRLKEASRTYPEFKLFIFY
;
A
#
# COMPACT_ATOMS: atom_id res chain seq x y z
N HIS A 1 -19.95 -16.04 1.35
CA HIS A 1 -21.02 -15.47 2.19
C HIS A 1 -20.75 -13.99 2.51
N PHE A 2 -19.67 -13.66 3.24
CA PHE A 2 -19.34 -12.28 3.68
C PHE A 2 -19.43 -11.17 2.62
N TYR A 3 -18.54 -11.18 1.61
CA TYR A 3 -18.52 -10.09 0.61
C TYR A 3 -19.81 -9.96 -0.20
N LYS A 4 -20.47 -11.09 -0.51
CA LYS A 4 -21.75 -11.06 -1.23
C LYS A 4 -22.80 -10.32 -0.40
N ARG A 5 -22.91 -10.66 0.88
CA ARG A 5 -23.85 -10.02 1.82
C ARG A 5 -23.55 -8.53 1.96
N MET A 6 -22.29 -8.20 2.25
CA MET A 6 -21.86 -6.81 2.44
C MET A 6 -22.09 -5.94 1.21
N PHE A 7 -21.73 -6.41 0.01
CA PHE A 7 -21.91 -5.60 -1.21
C PHE A 7 -23.35 -5.55 -1.73
N GLN A 8 -24.24 -6.42 -1.25
CA GLN A 8 -25.67 -6.33 -1.51
C GLN A 8 -26.32 -5.25 -0.64
N ALA A 9 -25.94 -5.18 0.65
CA ALA A 9 -26.44 -4.17 1.57
C ALA A 9 -25.77 -2.80 1.35
N HIS A 10 -24.46 -2.81 1.08
CA HIS A 10 -23.58 -1.65 0.99
C HIS A 10 -22.78 -1.66 -0.33
N PRO A 11 -23.42 -1.45 -1.49
CA PRO A 11 -22.76 -1.47 -2.80
C PRO A 11 -21.68 -0.38 -2.95
N GLU A 12 -21.75 0.71 -2.20
CA GLU A 12 -20.77 1.80 -2.17
C GLU A 12 -19.37 1.33 -1.75
N LEU A 13 -19.28 0.28 -0.91
CA LEU A 13 -17.99 -0.26 -0.45
C LEU A 13 -17.17 -0.90 -1.58
N LYS A 14 -17.78 -1.21 -2.73
CA LYS A 14 -17.04 -1.66 -3.93
C LYS A 14 -16.06 -0.61 -4.46
N ASN A 15 -16.20 0.66 -4.06
CA ASN A 15 -15.25 1.73 -4.38
C ASN A 15 -13.98 1.72 -3.52
N ILE A 16 -13.96 0.93 -2.45
CA ILE A 16 -12.85 0.81 -1.50
C ILE A 16 -12.17 -0.56 -1.65
N PHE A 17 -12.98 -1.61 -1.72
CA PHE A 17 -12.50 -2.98 -1.84
C PHE A 17 -11.92 -3.28 -3.24
N ASN A 18 -10.93 -4.18 -3.27
CA ASN A 18 -10.29 -4.61 -4.51
C ASN A 18 -11.14 -5.69 -5.20
N MET A 19 -11.88 -5.28 -6.24
CA MET A 19 -12.79 -6.18 -6.96
C MET A 19 -12.06 -7.31 -7.70
N ALA A 20 -10.80 -7.11 -8.11
CA ALA A 20 -10.02 -8.14 -8.80
C ALA A 20 -9.58 -9.29 -7.88
N HIS A 21 -9.47 -9.06 -6.57
CA HIS A 21 -9.21 -10.14 -5.61
C HIS A 21 -10.48 -10.94 -5.30
N GLN A 22 -11.65 -10.30 -5.41
CA GLN A 22 -12.93 -10.98 -5.24
C GLN A 22 -13.21 -11.96 -6.37
N GLU A 23 -12.89 -11.59 -7.61
CA GLU A 23 -12.97 -12.49 -8.78
C GLU A 23 -12.06 -13.73 -8.63
N ARG A 24 -10.93 -13.59 -7.93
CA ARG A 24 -9.93 -14.66 -7.72
C ARG A 24 -10.08 -15.42 -6.40
N GLY A 25 -11.00 -15.03 -5.50
CA GLY A 25 -11.22 -15.67 -4.21
C GLY A 25 -10.14 -15.43 -3.13
N GLU A 26 -9.12 -14.62 -3.42
CA GLU A 26 -7.94 -14.44 -2.55
C GLU A 26 -8.24 -13.62 -1.28
N GLN A 27 -9.22 -12.69 -1.34
CA GLN A 27 -9.48 -11.76 -0.23
C GLN A 27 -10.19 -12.40 0.97
N GLN A 28 -10.99 -13.45 0.73
CA GLN A 28 -11.80 -14.11 1.76
C GLN A 28 -10.94 -14.81 2.82
N GLN A 29 -9.76 -15.29 2.43
CA GLN A 29 -8.85 -15.98 3.36
C GLN A 29 -8.11 -15.00 4.28
N ALA A 30 -7.77 -13.81 3.79
CA ALA A 30 -6.94 -12.86 4.54
C ALA A 30 -7.66 -12.28 5.77
N LEU A 31 -8.93 -11.84 5.60
CA LEU A 31 -9.72 -11.30 6.70
C LEU A 31 -9.96 -12.35 7.79
N ALA A 32 -10.37 -13.56 7.40
CA ALA A 32 -10.60 -14.65 8.34
C ALA A 32 -9.33 -15.04 9.13
N ARG A 33 -8.17 -15.08 8.45
CA ARG A 33 -6.87 -15.32 9.10
C ARG A 33 -6.48 -14.21 10.06
N ALA A 34 -6.77 -12.94 9.75
CA ALA A 34 -6.46 -11.82 10.63
C ALA A 34 -7.28 -11.87 11.93
N VAL A 35 -8.60 -12.11 11.83
CA VAL A 35 -9.45 -12.22 13.03
C VAL A 35 -9.10 -13.47 13.83
N TYR A 36 -8.80 -14.61 13.17
CA TYR A 36 -8.31 -15.80 13.86
C TYR A 36 -6.96 -15.56 14.55
N ALA A 37 -6.00 -14.93 13.88
CA ALA A 37 -4.69 -14.62 14.47
C ALA A 37 -4.83 -13.69 15.67
N TYR A 38 -5.75 -12.72 15.62
CA TYR A 38 -6.07 -11.88 16.77
C TYR A 38 -6.68 -12.70 17.91
N ALA A 39 -7.73 -13.48 17.65
CA ALA A 39 -8.38 -14.31 18.66
C ALA A 39 -7.42 -15.32 19.31
N ALA A 40 -6.52 -15.93 18.52
CA ALA A 40 -5.53 -16.89 18.99
C ALA A 40 -4.40 -16.26 19.83
N ASN A 41 -4.24 -14.93 19.79
CA ASN A 41 -3.19 -14.20 20.52
C ASN A 41 -3.77 -13.13 21.45
N ILE A 42 -5.04 -13.27 21.85
CA ILE A 42 -5.74 -12.29 22.70
C ILE A 42 -5.05 -12.08 24.06
N GLU A 43 -4.35 -13.10 24.56
CA GLU A 43 -3.58 -13.06 25.81
C GLU A 43 -2.17 -12.46 25.66
N ASN A 44 -1.70 -12.23 24.42
CA ASN A 44 -0.40 -11.59 24.15
C ASN A 44 -0.52 -10.45 23.12
N PRO A 45 -1.12 -9.31 23.49
CA PRO A 45 -1.38 -8.20 22.57
C PRO A 45 -0.10 -7.59 21.96
N GLU A 46 1.03 -7.65 22.67
CA GLU A 46 2.31 -7.12 22.18
C GLU A 46 2.78 -7.84 20.91
N SER A 47 2.54 -9.16 20.83
CA SER A 47 2.90 -9.99 19.66
C SER A 47 2.17 -9.56 18.38
N LEU A 48 1.00 -8.92 18.52
CA LEU A 48 0.18 -8.46 17.41
C LEU A 48 0.45 -7.00 17.03
N SER A 49 1.13 -6.24 17.88
CA SER A 49 1.30 -4.80 17.71
C SER A 49 1.91 -4.41 16.36
N ALA A 50 2.89 -5.16 15.86
CA ALA A 50 3.50 -4.93 14.56
C ALA A 50 2.52 -5.15 13.41
N VAL A 51 1.74 -6.23 13.48
CA VAL A 51 0.73 -6.57 12.45
C VAL A 51 -0.41 -5.56 12.46
N LEU A 52 -0.88 -5.14 13.64
CA LEU A 52 -1.93 -4.13 13.78
C LEU A 52 -1.48 -2.77 13.22
N LYS A 53 -0.20 -2.39 13.42
CA LYS A 53 0.36 -1.19 12.79
C LYS A 53 0.32 -1.28 11.27
N ASP A 54 0.71 -2.42 10.70
CA ASP A 54 0.67 -2.62 9.25
C ASP A 54 -0.76 -2.52 8.69
N ILE A 55 -1.74 -3.09 9.40
CA ILE A 55 -3.16 -2.99 9.07
C ILE A 55 -3.66 -1.54 9.18
N ALA A 56 -3.39 -0.85 10.28
CA ALA A 56 -3.80 0.54 10.49
C ALA A 56 -3.24 1.47 9.42
N HIS A 57 -1.96 1.32 9.04
CA HIS A 57 -1.39 2.07 7.92
C HIS A 57 -2.07 1.75 6.59
N LYS A 58 -2.43 0.49 6.35
CA LYS A 58 -3.16 0.09 5.15
C LYS A 58 -4.55 0.71 5.13
N HIS A 59 -5.28 0.66 6.24
CA HIS A 59 -6.61 1.24 6.39
C HIS A 59 -6.59 2.76 6.22
N ALA A 60 -5.64 3.45 6.86
CA ALA A 60 -5.43 4.88 6.69
C ALA A 60 -5.21 5.25 5.22
N SER A 61 -4.38 4.47 4.49
CA SER A 61 -4.15 4.69 3.06
C SER A 61 -5.37 4.43 2.17
N LEU A 62 -6.35 3.66 2.64
CA LEU A 62 -7.61 3.37 1.93
C LEU A 62 -8.72 4.37 2.31
N GLY A 63 -8.50 5.17 3.36
CA GLY A 63 -9.50 6.07 3.92
C GLY A 63 -10.60 5.32 4.68
N VAL A 64 -10.27 4.20 5.35
CA VAL A 64 -11.23 3.48 6.20
C VAL A 64 -11.68 4.39 7.34
N ARG A 65 -12.98 4.37 7.64
CA ARG A 65 -13.60 5.25 8.65
C ARG A 65 -14.28 4.45 9.77
N PRO A 66 -14.37 5.00 10.99
CA PRO A 66 -15.01 4.32 12.13
C PRO A 66 -16.42 3.80 11.83
N GLU A 67 -17.22 4.55 11.07
CA GLU A 67 -18.58 4.17 10.69
C GLU A 67 -18.67 2.90 9.81
N GLN A 68 -17.55 2.44 9.23
CA GLN A 68 -17.50 1.23 8.41
C GLN A 68 -17.31 -0.05 9.24
N TYR A 69 -16.78 0.05 10.45
CA TYR A 69 -16.56 -1.13 11.31
C TYR A 69 -17.88 -1.83 11.70
N PRO A 70 -18.95 -1.13 12.12
CA PRO A 70 -20.23 -1.79 12.40
C PRO A 70 -20.77 -2.58 11.20
N ILE A 71 -20.65 -2.03 9.99
CA ILE A 71 -21.10 -2.67 8.74
C ILE A 71 -20.32 -3.98 8.49
N VAL A 72 -18.99 -3.92 8.60
CA VAL A 72 -18.13 -5.08 8.42
C VAL A 72 -18.42 -6.14 9.48
N GLY A 73 -18.56 -5.74 10.75
CA GLY A 73 -18.85 -6.63 11.87
C GLY A 73 -20.17 -7.39 11.70
N GLU A 74 -21.25 -6.68 11.37
CA GLU A 74 -22.57 -7.27 11.14
C GLU A 74 -22.51 -8.39 10.09
N HIS A 75 -21.94 -8.09 8.92
CA HIS A 75 -21.90 -9.04 7.82
C HIS A 75 -20.91 -10.17 8.02
N LEU A 76 -19.81 -9.93 8.75
CA LEU A 76 -18.84 -10.96 9.12
C LEU A 76 -19.49 -11.98 10.06
N LEU A 77 -20.09 -11.53 11.16
CA LEU A 77 -20.72 -12.39 12.16
C LEU A 77 -21.91 -13.16 11.56
N ALA A 78 -22.75 -12.50 10.76
CA ALA A 78 -23.83 -13.16 10.04
C ALA A 78 -23.32 -14.27 9.11
N SER A 79 -22.16 -14.06 8.47
CA SER A 79 -21.55 -15.05 7.58
C SER A 79 -20.89 -16.20 8.34
N ILE A 80 -20.29 -15.94 9.50
CA ILE A 80 -19.77 -16.99 10.38
C ILE A 80 -20.92 -17.89 10.85
N LYS A 81 -22.03 -17.29 11.30
CA LYS A 81 -23.24 -18.03 11.71
C LYS A 81 -23.81 -18.89 10.59
N GLU A 82 -23.89 -18.35 9.37
CA GLU A 82 -24.39 -19.08 8.20
C GLU A 82 -23.49 -20.26 7.80
N VAL A 83 -22.16 -20.09 7.87
CA VAL A 83 -21.20 -21.13 7.50
C VAL A 83 -21.09 -22.23 8.54
N LEU A 84 -21.12 -21.88 9.84
CA LEU A 84 -21.00 -22.84 10.93
C LEU A 84 -22.32 -23.54 11.29
N GLY A 85 -23.48 -22.98 10.91
CA GLY A 85 -24.78 -23.59 11.17
C GLY A 85 -24.99 -23.88 12.66
N ASP A 86 -25.32 -25.13 13.00
CA ASP A 86 -25.56 -25.56 14.38
C ASP A 86 -24.31 -25.45 15.29
N ALA A 87 -23.11 -25.41 14.71
CA ALA A 87 -21.88 -25.18 15.48
C ALA A 87 -21.71 -23.72 15.92
N ALA A 88 -22.50 -22.79 15.39
CA ALA A 88 -22.49 -21.38 15.77
C ALA A 88 -23.40 -21.12 16.99
N THR A 89 -23.03 -21.65 18.15
CA THR A 89 -23.78 -21.37 19.39
C THR A 89 -23.77 -19.88 19.70
N ASP A 90 -24.77 -19.40 20.46
CA ASP A 90 -24.86 -18.00 20.86
C ASP A 90 -23.62 -17.54 21.65
N GLU A 91 -23.04 -18.44 22.44
CA GLU A 91 -21.78 -18.21 23.16
C GLU A 91 -20.61 -17.99 22.19
N ILE A 92 -20.47 -18.83 21.17
CA ILE A 92 -19.41 -18.69 20.15
C ILE A 92 -19.59 -17.38 19.40
N ILE A 93 -20.80 -17.07 18.92
CA ILE A 93 -21.05 -15.83 18.18
C ILE A 93 -20.81 -14.59 19.05
N SER A 94 -21.20 -14.63 20.33
CA SER A 94 -20.91 -13.55 21.29
C SER A 94 -19.41 -13.34 21.50
N ALA A 95 -18.64 -14.43 21.63
CA ALA A 95 -17.18 -14.34 21.78
C ALA A 95 -16.51 -13.72 20.54
N TRP A 96 -16.92 -14.13 19.34
CA TRP A 96 -16.43 -13.52 18.10
C TRP A 96 -16.83 -12.06 17.96
N ALA A 97 -18.05 -11.68 18.40
CA ALA A 97 -18.50 -10.29 18.37
C ALA A 97 -17.65 -9.40 19.29
N GLN A 98 -17.33 -9.88 20.50
CA GLN A 98 -16.45 -9.16 21.43
C GLN A 98 -15.01 -9.05 20.90
N ALA A 99 -14.45 -10.15 20.35
CA ALA A 99 -13.13 -10.13 19.75
C ALA A 99 -13.05 -9.15 18.56
N TYR A 100 -14.08 -9.13 17.71
CA TYR A 100 -14.18 -8.16 16.63
C TYR A 100 -14.27 -6.72 17.14
N GLY A 101 -15.13 -6.45 18.13
CA GLY A 101 -15.28 -5.12 18.73
C GLY A 101 -13.97 -4.58 19.30
N ASN A 102 -13.26 -5.39 20.10
CA ASN A 102 -11.97 -5.00 20.66
C ASN A 102 -10.93 -4.69 19.58
N LEU A 103 -10.86 -5.52 18.52
CA LEU A 103 -9.95 -5.27 17.41
C LEU A 103 -10.32 -4.01 16.61
N ALA A 104 -11.63 -3.78 16.40
CA ALA A 104 -12.15 -2.61 15.72
C ALA A 104 -11.80 -1.32 16.46
N ASP A 105 -11.98 -1.29 17.79
CA ASP A 105 -11.67 -0.13 18.63
C ASP A 105 -10.17 0.21 18.60
N ILE A 106 -9.31 -0.82 18.70
CA ILE A 106 -7.85 -0.64 18.62
C ILE A 106 -7.45 -0.06 17.27
N LEU A 107 -7.93 -0.65 16.16
CA LEU A 107 -7.58 -0.19 14.82
C LEU A 107 -8.13 1.22 14.54
N ALA A 108 -9.36 1.52 14.94
CA ALA A 108 -9.95 2.84 14.80
C ALA A 108 -9.15 3.92 15.54
N GLY A 109 -8.66 3.63 16.75
CA GLY A 109 -7.77 4.53 17.50
C GLY A 109 -6.44 4.75 16.78
N MET A 110 -5.78 3.67 16.35
CA MET A 110 -4.51 3.76 15.61
C MET A 110 -4.65 4.52 14.28
N GLU A 111 -5.76 4.33 13.57
CA GLU A 111 -6.10 5.05 12.34
C GLU A 111 -6.35 6.53 12.59
N SER A 112 -7.07 6.89 13.66
CA SER A 112 -7.29 8.29 14.05
C SER A 112 -5.96 9.00 14.27
N GLU A 113 -5.06 8.41 15.05
CA GLU A 113 -3.72 8.98 15.26
C GLU A 113 -2.93 9.14 13.94
N LEU A 114 -3.08 8.20 13.01
CA LEU A 114 -2.43 8.28 11.70
C LEU A 114 -3.01 9.41 10.84
N TYR A 115 -4.32 9.65 10.92
CA TYR A 115 -4.97 10.76 10.24
C TYR A 115 -4.54 12.11 10.84
N GLU A 116 -4.60 12.26 12.15
CA GLU A 116 -4.17 13.46 12.87
C GLU A 116 -2.71 13.82 12.56
N ARG A 117 -1.78 12.85 12.72
CA ARG A 117 -0.37 13.04 12.39
C ARG A 117 -0.14 13.39 10.93
N SER A 118 -0.99 12.92 10.02
CA SER A 118 -0.90 13.25 8.60
C SER A 118 -1.34 14.68 8.35
N GLU A 119 -2.43 15.13 8.98
CA GLU A 119 -3.00 16.47 8.82
C GLU A 119 -2.11 17.57 9.42
N GLU A 120 -1.49 17.31 10.57
CA GLU A 120 -0.64 18.28 11.28
C GLU A 120 0.71 18.54 10.58
N ARG A 121 1.13 17.66 9.66
CA ARG A 121 2.41 17.82 8.96
C ARG A 121 2.35 18.94 7.92
N PRO A 122 3.45 19.68 7.71
CA PRO A 122 3.56 20.58 6.56
C PRO A 122 3.28 19.86 5.24
N GLY A 123 2.28 20.32 4.49
CA GLY A 123 1.83 19.67 3.24
C GLY A 123 1.00 18.41 3.41
N GLY A 124 0.60 18.12 4.65
CA GLY A 124 -0.25 17.03 5.09
C GLY A 124 -1.71 17.17 4.69
N TRP A 125 -2.41 16.03 4.63
CA TRP A 125 -3.86 15.97 4.41
C TRP A 125 -4.43 14.63 4.88
N THR A 126 -5.76 14.55 4.95
CA THR A 126 -6.51 13.30 5.12
C THR A 126 -7.45 13.07 3.94
N GLY A 127 -7.79 11.80 3.68
CA GLY A 127 -8.58 11.45 2.49
C GLY A 127 -7.79 11.62 1.18
N TRP A 128 -8.43 12.20 0.17
CA TRP A 128 -7.89 12.27 -1.19
C TRP A 128 -7.49 13.69 -1.57
N ARG A 129 -6.22 13.88 -1.96
CA ARG A 129 -5.73 15.12 -2.56
C ARG A 129 -5.48 14.89 -4.05
N ARG A 130 -5.78 15.91 -4.87
CA ARG A 130 -5.65 15.86 -6.33
C ARG A 130 -4.22 16.19 -6.74
N PHE A 131 -3.65 15.39 -7.61
CA PHE A 131 -2.29 15.50 -8.13
C PHE A 131 -2.30 15.45 -9.65
N ILE A 132 -1.48 16.27 -10.30
CA ILE A 132 -1.29 16.27 -11.75
C ILE A 132 -0.05 15.46 -12.09
N VAL A 133 -0.16 14.61 -13.12
CA VAL A 133 0.97 13.91 -13.72
C VAL A 133 1.84 14.93 -14.46
N ARG A 134 3.03 15.19 -13.94
CA ARG A 134 4.02 16.09 -14.57
C ARG A 134 4.95 15.37 -15.51
N GLU A 135 5.32 14.15 -15.17
CA GLU A 135 6.18 13.31 -16.00
C GLU A 135 5.66 11.88 -16.02
N LYS A 136 5.77 11.23 -17.19
CA LYS A 136 5.51 9.81 -17.39
C LYS A 136 6.69 9.22 -18.17
N HIS A 137 7.47 8.37 -17.52
CA HIS A 137 8.75 7.89 -18.06
C HIS A 137 8.83 6.35 -17.97
N PRO A 138 8.95 5.64 -19.11
CA PRO A 138 9.23 4.20 -19.09
C PRO A 138 10.61 3.91 -18.47
N GLU A 139 10.64 3.06 -17.44
CA GLU A 139 11.87 2.63 -16.77
C GLU A 139 12.35 1.26 -17.29
N SER A 140 11.43 0.47 -17.86
CA SER A 140 11.67 -0.81 -18.53
C SER A 140 10.47 -1.15 -19.43
N ASP A 141 10.50 -2.30 -20.10
CA ASP A 141 9.38 -2.76 -20.95
C ASP A 141 8.05 -2.87 -20.20
N VAL A 142 8.10 -3.03 -18.87
CA VAL A 142 6.91 -3.30 -18.04
C VAL A 142 6.73 -2.33 -16.89
N ILE A 143 7.68 -1.41 -16.64
CA ILE A 143 7.61 -0.45 -15.52
C ILE A 143 7.64 0.98 -16.06
N THR A 144 6.71 1.81 -15.61
CA THR A 144 6.66 3.25 -15.93
C THR A 144 6.60 4.07 -14.64
N SER A 145 7.43 5.10 -14.57
CA SER A 145 7.41 6.09 -13.48
C SER A 145 6.51 7.27 -13.79
N PHE A 146 5.84 7.75 -12.75
CA PHE A 146 4.97 8.93 -12.78
C PHE A 146 5.44 9.92 -11.72
N VAL A 147 5.73 11.16 -12.13
CA VAL A 147 6.01 12.27 -11.20
C VAL A 147 4.73 13.07 -11.02
N LEU A 148 4.34 13.26 -9.77
CA LEU A 148 3.02 13.76 -9.36
C LEU A 148 3.22 15.01 -8.50
N GLU A 149 2.64 16.13 -8.93
CA GLU A 149 2.62 17.38 -8.17
C GLU A 149 1.19 17.73 -7.76
N PRO A 150 0.95 18.32 -6.58
CA PRO A 150 -0.41 18.60 -6.13
C PRO A 150 -1.05 19.65 -7.03
N ALA A 151 -2.31 19.44 -7.39
CA ALA A 151 -3.05 20.30 -8.31
C ALA A 151 -3.29 21.71 -7.72
N ASP A 152 -3.28 21.83 -6.40
CA ASP A 152 -3.39 23.10 -5.66
C ASP A 152 -2.08 23.91 -5.62
N GLY A 153 -0.96 23.35 -6.12
CA GLY A 153 0.35 24.01 -6.14
C GLY A 153 1.04 24.14 -4.77
N GLY A 154 0.46 23.59 -3.70
CA GLY A 154 1.04 23.62 -2.37
C GLY A 154 2.21 22.65 -2.19
N GLN A 155 2.82 22.66 -1.01
CA GLN A 155 3.81 21.66 -0.62
C GLN A 155 3.17 20.28 -0.40
N VAL A 156 3.98 19.22 -0.46
CA VAL A 156 3.56 17.84 -0.13
C VAL A 156 4.23 17.38 1.15
N ALA A 157 3.54 16.55 1.93
CA ALA A 157 4.07 15.96 3.15
C ALA A 157 5.36 15.16 2.90
N ASP A 158 6.31 15.27 3.83
CA ASP A 158 7.48 14.42 3.89
C ASP A 158 7.09 12.95 4.18
N PHE A 159 7.97 12.01 3.87
CA PHE A 159 7.75 10.58 4.06
C PHE A 159 9.04 9.82 4.37
N GLU A 160 8.89 8.70 5.06
CA GLU A 160 10.01 7.82 5.34
C GLU A 160 10.31 6.91 4.13
N PRO A 161 11.59 6.77 3.71
CA PRO A 161 11.95 5.95 2.56
C PRO A 161 11.54 4.49 2.71
N GLY A 162 10.55 4.07 1.92
CA GLY A 162 9.89 2.76 2.02
C GLY A 162 8.38 2.84 2.13
N GLN A 163 7.85 4.00 2.58
CA GLN A 163 6.42 4.29 2.60
C GLN A 163 5.81 4.33 1.19
N TYR A 164 4.48 4.28 1.15
CA TYR A 164 3.67 4.26 -0.05
C TYR A 164 2.55 5.28 0.00
N THR A 165 2.03 5.63 -1.17
CA THR A 165 0.75 6.33 -1.33
C THR A 165 -0.27 5.38 -1.94
N SER A 166 -1.56 5.63 -1.71
CA SER A 166 -2.64 4.99 -2.45
C SER A 166 -3.07 5.90 -3.60
N VAL A 167 -3.19 5.34 -4.80
CA VAL A 167 -3.79 5.97 -5.97
C VAL A 167 -5.23 5.49 -6.09
N ALA A 168 -6.18 6.42 -6.09
CA ALA A 168 -7.60 6.15 -6.31
C ALA A 168 -8.01 6.63 -7.71
N VAL A 169 -8.50 5.70 -8.53
CA VAL A 169 -8.93 5.97 -9.92
C VAL A 169 -10.26 5.31 -10.21
N HIS A 170 -11.10 5.96 -11.01
CA HIS A 170 -12.29 5.31 -11.56
C HIS A 170 -11.86 4.32 -12.63
N VAL A 171 -12.36 3.08 -12.57
CA VAL A 171 -12.10 2.05 -13.58
C VAL A 171 -13.36 1.87 -14.41
N PRO A 172 -13.43 2.39 -15.65
CA PRO A 172 -14.63 2.35 -16.48
C PRO A 172 -15.20 0.93 -16.66
N LYS A 173 -14.33 -0.07 -16.85
CA LYS A 173 -14.73 -1.48 -17.00
C LYS A 173 -15.47 -2.05 -15.79
N LEU A 174 -15.21 -1.52 -14.59
CA LEU A 174 -15.87 -1.96 -13.35
C LEU A 174 -17.03 -1.03 -12.95
N GLY A 175 -17.04 0.21 -13.43
CA GLY A 175 -17.98 1.25 -12.97
C GLY A 175 -17.74 1.70 -11.53
N TYR A 176 -16.60 1.32 -10.93
CA TYR A 176 -16.25 1.63 -9.55
C TYR A 176 -14.88 2.31 -9.47
N GLN A 177 -14.68 3.08 -8.41
CA GLN A 177 -13.33 3.49 -8.01
C GLN A 177 -12.54 2.26 -7.56
N GLN A 178 -11.26 2.22 -7.90
CA GLN A 178 -10.31 1.24 -7.41
C GLN A 178 -9.10 1.94 -6.83
N ILE A 179 -8.60 1.40 -5.73
CA ILE A 179 -7.49 1.97 -4.98
C ILE A 179 -6.32 0.98 -5.02
N ARG A 180 -5.12 1.43 -5.36
CA ARG A 180 -3.89 0.62 -5.30
C ARG A 180 -2.75 1.40 -4.67
N GLN A 181 -1.96 0.70 -3.87
CA GLN A 181 -0.79 1.25 -3.19
C GLN A 181 0.43 1.16 -4.10
N TYR A 182 1.23 2.22 -4.11
CA TYR A 182 2.50 2.29 -4.80
C TYR A 182 3.55 2.93 -3.88
N SER A 183 4.69 2.26 -3.72
CA SER A 183 5.81 2.81 -2.96
C SER A 183 6.27 4.14 -3.56
N LEU A 184 6.57 5.09 -2.69
CA LEU A 184 7.18 6.35 -3.06
C LEU A 184 8.65 6.05 -3.42
N SER A 185 8.92 6.10 -4.71
CA SER A 185 10.11 5.52 -5.34
C SER A 185 11.30 6.49 -5.43
N ASP A 186 11.18 7.68 -4.84
CA ASP A 186 12.18 8.73 -4.81
C ASP A 186 12.42 9.24 -3.38
N SER A 187 13.36 10.15 -3.19
CA SER A 187 13.54 10.89 -1.95
C SER A 187 12.49 11.99 -1.80
N PRO A 188 12.07 12.29 -0.56
CA PRO A 188 11.23 13.45 -0.31
C PRO A 188 11.91 14.74 -0.74
N ASN A 189 11.12 15.67 -1.30
CA ASN A 189 11.59 16.96 -1.79
C ASN A 189 10.63 18.12 -1.50
N GLY A 190 9.54 17.87 -0.76
CA GLY A 190 8.53 18.87 -0.40
C GLY A 190 7.62 19.35 -1.53
N ARG A 191 7.82 18.89 -2.78
CA ARG A 191 7.08 19.37 -3.97
C ARG A 191 6.28 18.28 -4.70
N SER A 192 6.85 17.08 -4.82
CA SER A 192 6.32 16.04 -5.71
C SER A 192 6.49 14.65 -5.12
N TYR A 193 5.66 13.71 -5.57
CA TYR A 193 5.89 12.28 -5.38
C TYR A 193 6.26 11.60 -6.69
N ARG A 194 7.02 10.51 -6.60
CA ARG A 194 7.22 9.60 -7.74
C ARG A 194 6.80 8.19 -7.38
N ILE A 195 5.97 7.60 -8.22
CA ILE A 195 5.64 6.18 -8.17
C ILE A 195 6.24 5.47 -9.38
N SER A 196 6.55 4.18 -9.28
CA SER A 196 6.88 3.35 -10.44
C SER A 196 5.95 2.15 -10.49
N VAL A 197 5.20 2.05 -11.58
CA VAL A 197 4.09 1.12 -11.72
C VAL A 197 4.50 0.04 -12.69
N LYS A 198 4.50 -1.22 -12.24
CA LYS A 198 4.58 -2.36 -13.14
C LYS A 198 3.23 -2.62 -13.78
N ARG A 199 3.20 -2.80 -15.10
CA ARG A 199 2.04 -3.31 -15.83
C ARG A 199 1.81 -4.76 -15.42
N GLU A 200 0.59 -5.07 -15.00
CA GLU A 200 0.18 -6.43 -14.70
C GLU A 200 -0.69 -6.93 -15.86
N ASP A 201 -0.08 -7.55 -16.87
CA ASP A 201 -0.80 -7.97 -18.08
C ASP A 201 -1.77 -9.14 -17.86
N GLY A 202 -1.80 -9.72 -16.66
CA GLY A 202 -2.66 -10.87 -16.33
C GLY A 202 -2.18 -12.19 -16.92
N GLY A 203 -1.32 -12.18 -17.95
CA GLY A 203 -0.87 -13.39 -18.62
C GLY A 203 -2.05 -14.11 -19.27
N LEU A 204 -2.39 -15.30 -18.77
CA LEU A 204 -3.60 -16.05 -19.17
C LEU A 204 -4.87 -15.62 -18.40
N GLY A 205 -4.73 -14.77 -17.37
CA GLY A 205 -5.83 -14.25 -16.56
C GLY A 205 -6.17 -12.79 -16.88
N THR A 206 -7.04 -12.21 -16.06
CA THR A 206 -7.47 -10.81 -16.20
C THR A 206 -6.29 -9.85 -15.94
N PRO A 207 -6.01 -8.89 -16.85
CA PRO A 207 -5.04 -7.83 -16.59
C PRO A 207 -5.38 -7.01 -15.35
N GLY A 208 -4.37 -6.45 -14.71
CA GLY A 208 -4.53 -5.54 -13.58
C GLY A 208 -5.23 -4.26 -14.04
N TYR A 209 -6.43 -4.00 -13.50
CA TYR A 209 -7.24 -2.85 -13.88
C TYR A 209 -6.49 -1.51 -13.75
N VAL A 210 -5.94 -1.21 -12.57
CA VAL A 210 -5.33 0.10 -12.29
C VAL A 210 -3.95 0.24 -12.94
N SER A 211 -3.13 -0.82 -12.95
CA SER A 211 -1.81 -0.75 -13.58
C SER A 211 -1.91 -0.58 -15.10
N SER A 212 -2.85 -1.27 -15.76
CA SER A 212 -3.12 -1.08 -17.19
C SER A 212 -3.63 0.33 -17.46
N LEU A 213 -4.61 0.81 -16.68
CA LEU A 213 -5.16 2.16 -16.81
C LEU A 213 -4.07 3.25 -16.71
N LEU A 214 -3.19 3.14 -15.70
CA LEU A 214 -2.10 4.10 -15.52
C LEU A 214 -1.12 4.09 -16.71
N HIS A 215 -0.86 2.92 -17.29
CA HIS A 215 0.03 2.81 -18.44
C HIS A 215 -0.61 3.28 -19.75
N ASP A 216 -1.87 2.92 -20.00
CA ASP A 216 -2.53 3.09 -21.30
C ASP A 216 -3.25 4.44 -21.43
N GLU A 217 -3.92 4.87 -20.36
CA GLU A 217 -4.91 5.96 -20.44
C GLU A 217 -4.46 7.23 -19.70
N VAL A 218 -3.65 7.11 -18.66
CA VAL A 218 -3.19 8.26 -17.87
C VAL A 218 -1.93 8.87 -18.48
N ASN A 219 -1.99 10.17 -18.78
CA ASN A 219 -0.96 10.94 -19.48
C ASN A 219 -0.51 12.16 -18.68
N VAL A 220 0.55 12.81 -19.15
CA VAL A 220 1.00 14.09 -18.58
C VAL A 220 -0.13 15.13 -18.70
N GLY A 221 -0.43 15.81 -17.60
CA GLY A 221 -1.55 16.75 -17.49
C GLY A 221 -2.79 16.16 -16.83
N ASP A 222 -2.94 14.83 -16.80
CA ASP A 222 -4.08 14.18 -16.15
C ASP A 222 -3.98 14.24 -14.63
N GLU A 223 -5.14 14.11 -13.98
CA GLU A 223 -5.27 14.17 -12.54
C GLU A 223 -5.44 12.78 -11.91
N LEU A 224 -4.77 12.55 -10.79
CA LEU A 224 -4.91 11.38 -9.92
C LEU A 224 -5.24 11.82 -8.49
N LYS A 225 -6.00 10.97 -7.78
CA LYS A 225 -6.25 11.16 -6.35
C LYS A 225 -5.27 10.33 -5.53
N LEU A 226 -4.54 10.99 -4.63
CA LEU A 226 -3.58 10.36 -3.74
C LEU A 226 -4.02 10.44 -2.28
N ALA A 227 -3.78 9.35 -1.54
CA ALA A 227 -3.73 9.39 -0.09
C ALA A 227 -2.36 9.92 0.38
N ALA A 228 -2.31 10.43 1.61
CA ALA A 228 -1.03 10.79 2.22
C ALA A 228 -0.07 9.59 2.32
N PRO A 229 1.24 9.83 2.50
CA PRO A 229 2.20 8.75 2.70
C PRO A 229 1.91 7.94 3.98
N TYR A 230 1.81 6.62 3.85
CA TYR A 230 1.66 5.67 4.95
C TYR A 230 2.56 4.46 4.78
N GLY A 231 2.63 3.62 5.81
CA GLY A 231 3.40 2.38 5.83
C GLY A 231 4.42 2.36 6.96
N ASN A 232 4.67 1.16 7.47
CA ASN A 232 5.60 0.88 8.57
C ASN A 232 6.87 0.14 8.11
N PHE A 233 7.06 0.02 6.79
CA PHE A 233 8.26 -0.56 6.20
C PHE A 233 9.17 0.55 5.68
N TYR A 234 10.14 0.98 6.49
CA TYR A 234 11.11 1.99 6.12
C TYR A 234 12.42 1.80 6.89
N ILE A 235 13.51 2.39 6.39
CA ILE A 235 14.79 2.38 7.12
C ILE A 235 14.75 3.34 8.30
N ASN A 236 15.43 3.02 9.40
CA ASN A 236 15.74 4.01 10.42
C ASN A 236 16.75 5.01 9.85
N VAL A 237 16.32 6.25 9.61
CA VAL A 237 17.12 7.30 8.95
C VAL A 237 18.22 7.90 9.83
N THR A 238 18.16 7.75 11.15
CA THR A 238 19.18 8.24 12.09
C THR A 238 20.23 7.18 12.44
N ALA A 239 19.94 5.91 12.16
CA ALA A 239 20.90 4.82 12.35
C ALA A 239 22.08 4.94 11.38
N THR A 240 23.29 4.62 11.86
CA THR A 240 24.52 4.58 11.06
C THR A 240 24.92 3.16 10.65
N THR A 241 24.19 2.15 11.16
CA THR A 241 24.45 0.74 10.85
C THR A 241 24.28 0.45 9.36
N PRO A 242 25.07 -0.49 8.79
CA PRO A 242 24.93 -0.90 7.40
C PRO A 242 23.53 -1.44 7.08
N ILE A 243 23.11 -1.32 5.82
CA ILE A 243 21.84 -1.86 5.33
C ILE A 243 22.04 -2.81 4.15
N VAL A 244 21.20 -3.84 4.09
CA VAL A 244 21.10 -4.75 2.94
C VAL A 244 19.69 -4.61 2.36
N LEU A 245 19.61 -4.15 1.11
CA LEU A 245 18.36 -3.94 0.38
C LEU A 245 18.19 -5.08 -0.63
N ILE A 246 17.22 -5.96 -0.40
CA ILE A 246 16.96 -7.13 -1.26
C ILE A 246 15.63 -6.94 -1.95
N SER A 247 15.62 -7.00 -3.29
CA SER A 247 14.40 -6.80 -4.09
C SER A 247 14.31 -7.73 -5.30
N GLY A 248 13.09 -7.99 -5.74
CA GLY A 248 12.76 -8.71 -6.97
C GLY A 248 11.78 -7.92 -7.83
N GLY A 249 12.08 -7.72 -9.11
CA GLY A 249 11.23 -6.99 -10.05
C GLY A 249 10.83 -5.61 -9.54
N VAL A 250 9.55 -5.26 -9.59
CA VAL A 250 9.05 -3.93 -9.15
C VAL A 250 9.25 -3.65 -7.64
N GLY A 251 9.58 -4.67 -6.85
CA GLY A 251 9.95 -4.51 -5.44
C GLY A 251 11.19 -3.64 -5.20
N LEU A 252 11.92 -3.25 -6.25
CA LEU A 252 13.04 -2.30 -6.14
C LEU A 252 12.59 -0.88 -5.74
N THR A 253 11.32 -0.54 -5.97
CA THR A 253 10.80 0.83 -5.82
C THR A 253 11.02 1.45 -4.43
N PRO A 254 10.65 0.83 -3.30
CA PRO A 254 10.98 1.37 -1.98
C PRO A 254 12.49 1.34 -1.72
N MET A 255 13.20 0.33 -2.24
CA MET A 255 14.65 0.19 -2.05
C MET A 255 15.43 1.34 -2.68
N VAL A 256 14.96 1.88 -3.81
CA VAL A 256 15.57 3.04 -4.46
C VAL A 256 15.41 4.28 -3.58
N SER A 257 14.23 4.49 -2.98
CA SER A 257 14.04 5.58 -2.01
C SER A 257 14.98 5.44 -0.81
N MET A 258 15.06 4.23 -0.23
CA MET A 258 15.95 3.91 0.89
C MET A 258 17.43 4.13 0.53
N LEU A 259 17.86 3.66 -0.64
CA LEU A 259 19.23 3.84 -1.15
C LEU A 259 19.57 5.32 -1.26
N LYS A 260 18.70 6.13 -1.86
CA LYS A 260 18.93 7.57 -2.01
C LYS A 260 19.08 8.27 -0.67
N LYS A 261 18.28 7.88 0.34
CA LYS A 261 18.42 8.44 1.69
C LYS A 261 19.69 7.98 2.38
N ALA A 262 20.03 6.70 2.27
CA ALA A 262 21.21 6.12 2.92
C ALA A 262 22.54 6.65 2.37
N LEU A 263 22.55 7.12 1.12
CA LEU A 263 23.72 7.72 0.47
C LEU A 263 23.87 9.24 0.73
N GLN A 264 22.95 9.86 1.47
CA GLN A 264 23.12 11.25 1.92
C GLN A 264 24.25 11.35 2.95
N THR A 265 24.87 12.53 3.07
CA THR A 265 26.02 12.74 3.95
C THR A 265 25.62 12.73 5.44
N PRO A 266 26.34 11.99 6.31
CA PRO A 266 27.39 11.03 6.00
C PRO A 266 26.83 9.71 5.43
N PRO A 267 27.40 9.17 4.34
CA PRO A 267 26.85 7.98 3.68
C PRO A 267 26.96 6.74 4.58
N ARG A 268 25.90 5.92 4.55
CA ARG A 268 25.87 4.60 5.19
C ARG A 268 26.34 3.54 4.21
N LYS A 269 26.92 2.45 4.73
CA LYS A 269 27.23 1.27 3.92
C LYS A 269 25.94 0.60 3.44
N VAL A 270 25.80 0.43 2.12
CA VAL A 270 24.63 -0.19 1.49
C VAL A 270 25.07 -1.35 0.60
N VAL A 271 24.42 -2.50 0.78
CA VAL A 271 24.45 -3.59 -0.21
C VAL A 271 23.07 -3.67 -0.86
N PHE A 272 22.99 -3.53 -2.17
CA PHE A 272 21.75 -3.69 -2.93
C PHE A 272 21.82 -4.97 -3.75
N VAL A 273 20.88 -5.87 -3.49
CA VAL A 273 20.72 -7.15 -4.18
C VAL A 273 19.41 -7.10 -4.96
N HIS A 274 19.49 -7.19 -6.28
CA HIS A 274 18.33 -7.12 -7.15
C HIS A 274 18.22 -8.33 -8.06
N GLY A 275 17.07 -9.00 -8.02
CA GLY A 275 16.68 -10.00 -9.01
C GLY A 275 15.70 -9.42 -10.04
N ALA A 276 15.99 -9.55 -11.32
CA ALA A 276 15.07 -9.26 -12.41
C ALA A 276 15.07 -10.45 -13.39
N ARG A 277 14.02 -10.65 -14.20
CA ARG A 277 13.99 -11.81 -15.12
C ARG A 277 15.04 -11.72 -16.24
N ASN A 278 15.37 -10.50 -16.66
CA ASN A 278 16.36 -10.16 -17.67
C ASN A 278 16.53 -8.64 -17.71
N SER A 279 17.41 -8.16 -18.58
CA SER A 279 17.72 -6.73 -18.73
C SER A 279 16.56 -5.88 -19.26
N ALA A 280 15.61 -6.47 -19.99
CA ALA A 280 14.51 -5.75 -20.63
C ALA A 280 13.44 -5.31 -19.62
N VAL A 281 13.28 -6.07 -18.54
CA VAL A 281 12.33 -5.76 -17.45
C VAL A 281 12.97 -5.11 -16.22
N HIS A 282 14.29 -4.90 -16.23
CA HIS A 282 15.03 -4.30 -15.11
C HIS A 282 14.93 -2.77 -15.12
N ALA A 283 14.03 -2.23 -14.31
CA ALA A 283 13.84 -0.79 -14.13
C ALA A 283 15.05 -0.10 -13.45
N MET A 284 15.33 1.16 -13.81
CA MET A 284 16.38 2.00 -13.18
C MET A 284 17.80 1.41 -13.22
N ARG A 285 18.05 0.42 -14.09
CA ARG A 285 19.32 -0.34 -14.16
C ARG A 285 20.53 0.58 -14.26
N ASP A 286 20.50 1.54 -15.17
CA ASP A 286 21.66 2.38 -15.47
C ASP A 286 21.91 3.40 -14.36
N ARG A 287 20.84 3.89 -13.70
CA ARG A 287 20.94 4.74 -12.51
C ARG A 287 21.58 4.02 -11.32
N LEU A 288 21.21 2.76 -11.08
CA LEU A 288 21.81 1.94 -10.02
C LEU A 288 23.28 1.64 -10.31
N LYS A 289 23.62 1.30 -11.56
CA LYS A 289 25.01 1.08 -11.98
C LYS A 289 25.86 2.34 -11.80
N GLU A 290 25.34 3.49 -12.20
CA GLU A 290 26.05 4.76 -12.05
C GLU A 290 26.29 5.07 -10.57
N ALA A 291 25.25 4.98 -9.74
CA ALA A 291 25.39 5.17 -8.29
C ALA A 291 26.44 4.23 -7.67
N SER A 292 26.53 2.98 -8.11
CA SER A 292 27.54 2.02 -7.61
C SER A 292 28.99 2.40 -7.97
N ARG A 293 29.18 3.24 -8.99
CA ARG A 293 30.50 3.78 -9.36
C ARG A 293 30.80 5.07 -8.61
N THR A 294 29.78 5.88 -8.36
CA THR A 294 29.90 7.16 -7.66
C THR A 294 30.17 6.99 -6.16
N TYR A 295 29.52 6.03 -5.50
CA TYR A 295 29.54 5.88 -4.04
C TYR A 295 30.33 4.64 -3.59
N PRO A 296 31.51 4.80 -2.98
CA PRO A 296 32.30 3.68 -2.45
C PRO A 296 31.57 2.83 -1.39
N GLU A 297 30.64 3.45 -0.65
CA GLU A 297 29.82 2.82 0.39
C GLU A 297 28.71 1.93 -0.18
N PHE A 298 28.46 2.00 -1.49
CA PHE A 298 27.38 1.27 -2.16
C PHE A 298 27.92 0.12 -3.01
N LYS A 299 27.50 -1.11 -2.68
CA LYS A 299 27.74 -2.32 -3.46
C LYS A 299 26.46 -2.82 -4.12
N LEU A 300 26.52 -3.10 -5.42
CA LEU A 300 25.40 -3.56 -6.23
C LEU A 300 25.62 -5.00 -6.73
N PHE A 301 24.64 -5.86 -6.48
CA PHE A 301 24.56 -7.23 -7.02
C PHE A 301 23.27 -7.38 -7.82
N ILE A 302 23.39 -7.79 -9.09
CA ILE A 302 22.25 -8.00 -10.00
C ILE A 302 22.21 -9.47 -10.41
N PHE A 303 21.04 -10.07 -10.28
CA PHE A 303 20.72 -11.44 -10.68
C PHE A 303 19.69 -11.40 -11.81
N TYR A 304 19.92 -12.23 -12.83
CA TYR A 304 19.00 -12.47 -13.94
C TYR A 304 18.60 -13.94 -14.01
#